data_AF-A0A7C7NHL6-F1
#
_entry.id   AF-A0A7C7NHL6-F1
#
_cell.length_a   1.000
_cell.length_b   1.000
_cell.length_c   1.000
_cell.angle_alpha   90.00
_cell.angle_beta   90.00
_cell.angle_gamma   90.00
#
_symmetry.space_group_name_H-M   'P 1'
#
loop_
_entity.id
_entity.type
_entity.pdbx_description
1 polymer ?
#
loop_
_entity_poly.entity_id
_entity_poly.type
_entity_poly.pdbx_seq_one_letter_code
_entity_poly.pdbx_strand_id
1 'polypeptide(L)'
;MGNRQSNVYCGNNRAATGGRPIGTRSRCLRVGIGKGMSLPCTSSYNETYQPIDTRRFYCGNQLILPNNYTDMGSPALCLKKGIGIGKVMKARNGCEQKKISYILIFFILSISIFLVLFYTKPKFVTKENSNNEKVLDGEKLAIYTSLFIFILAFTIWLIFIKFR
;
A
#
# COMPACT_ATOMS: atom_id res chain seq x y z
N MET A 1 -10.12 -5.09 4.02
CA MET A 1 -10.46 -4.89 5.45
C MET A 1 -10.20 -3.43 5.81
N GLY A 2 -11.27 -2.62 5.83
CA GLY A 2 -11.19 -1.18 6.00
C GLY A 2 -10.66 -0.77 7.38
N ASN A 3 -9.76 0.20 7.38
CA ASN A 3 -9.20 0.86 8.56
C ASN A 3 -10.32 1.64 9.29
N ARG A 4 -11.14 0.93 10.09
CA ARG A 4 -12.00 1.59 11.08
C ARG A 4 -11.04 2.26 12.06
N GLN A 5 -10.87 3.57 11.92
CA GLN A 5 -10.22 4.41 12.93
C GLN A 5 -10.76 3.97 14.28
N SER A 6 -9.86 3.45 15.11
CA SER A 6 -10.27 2.89 16.38
C SER A 6 -10.86 4.00 17.24
N ASN A 7 -12.15 3.90 17.56
CA ASN A 7 -12.91 4.78 18.47
C ASN A 7 -12.41 4.73 19.93
N VAL A 8 -11.12 4.47 20.17
CA VAL A 8 -10.54 4.43 21.51
C VAL A 8 -9.30 5.29 21.61
N TYR A 9 -9.15 5.89 22.79
CA TYR A 9 -7.95 6.62 23.18
C TYR A 9 -6.96 5.69 23.86
N CYS A 10 -5.71 5.71 23.39
CA CYS A 10 -4.63 4.86 23.90
C CYS A 10 -3.44 5.68 24.43
N GLY A 11 -3.57 7.00 24.57
CA GLY A 11 -2.50 7.82 25.12
C GLY A 11 -2.54 7.86 26.65
N ASN A 12 -1.62 8.62 27.24
CA ASN A 12 -1.51 8.80 28.69
C ASN A 12 -2.10 10.12 29.20
N ASN A 13 -2.77 10.90 28.33
CA ASN A 13 -3.33 12.21 28.69
C ASN A 13 -4.87 12.19 28.59
N ARG A 14 -5.54 12.20 29.74
CA ARG A 14 -7.01 12.18 29.81
C ARG A 14 -7.66 13.38 29.13
N ALA A 15 -7.04 14.55 29.18
CA ALA A 15 -7.54 15.76 28.52
C ALA A 15 -7.50 15.63 26.98
N ALA A 16 -6.59 14.84 26.43
CA ALA A 16 -6.45 14.60 24.99
C ALA A 16 -7.38 13.49 24.44
N THR A 17 -8.28 12.95 25.27
CA THR A 17 -9.22 11.91 24.84
C THR A 17 -10.19 12.41 23.78
N GLY A 18 -10.66 13.67 23.89
CA GLY A 18 -11.66 14.24 23.01
C GLY A 18 -12.98 13.46 23.03
N GLY A 19 -13.43 13.04 24.22
CA GLY A 19 -14.65 12.25 24.41
C GLY A 19 -14.52 10.76 24.04
N ARG A 20 -13.38 10.32 23.51
CA ARG A 20 -13.17 8.91 23.16
C ARG A 20 -12.95 8.04 24.41
N PRO A 21 -13.57 6.85 24.51
CA PRO A 21 -13.33 5.92 25.61
C PRO A 21 -11.87 5.45 25.63
N ILE A 22 -11.32 5.25 26.81
CA ILE A 22 -9.97 4.72 26.99
C ILE A 22 -9.96 3.25 26.55
N GLY A 23 -9.02 2.89 25.67
CA GLY A 23 -8.88 1.54 25.17
C GLY A 23 -8.30 0.59 26.22
N THR A 24 -8.75 -0.66 26.20
CA THR A 24 -8.07 -1.74 26.95
C THR A 24 -6.66 -1.96 26.39
N ARG A 25 -5.80 -2.57 27.20
CA ARG A 25 -4.40 -2.89 26.84
C ARG A 25 -4.30 -3.65 25.51
N SER A 26 -5.12 -4.70 25.36
CA SER A 26 -5.20 -5.50 24.13
C SER A 26 -5.74 -4.73 22.94
N ARG A 27 -6.72 -3.85 23.16
CA ARG A 27 -7.28 -3.03 22.08
C ARG A 27 -6.24 -2.03 21.61
N CYS A 28 -5.53 -1.38 22.52
CA CYS A 28 -4.43 -0.47 22.18
C CYS A 28 -3.27 -1.18 21.49
N LEU A 29 -2.96 -2.43 21.88
CA LEU A 29 -2.01 -3.27 21.15
C LEU A 29 -2.43 -3.49 19.69
N ARG A 30 -3.68 -3.89 19.44
CA ARG A 30 -4.20 -4.10 18.07
C ARG A 30 -4.19 -2.82 17.24
N VAL A 31 -4.59 -1.70 17.84
CA VAL A 31 -4.50 -0.37 17.21
C VAL A 31 -3.06 -0.03 16.84
N GLY A 32 -2.13 -0.32 17.76
CA GLY A 32 -0.71 -0.14 17.54
C GLY A 32 -0.21 -0.96 16.35
N ILE A 33 -0.58 -2.24 16.28
CA ILE A 33 -0.21 -3.13 15.15
C ILE A 33 -0.70 -2.54 13.83
N GLY A 34 -1.98 -2.15 13.77
CA GLY A 34 -2.54 -1.51 12.57
C GLY A 34 -1.78 -0.25 12.15
N LYS A 35 -1.45 0.62 13.11
CA LYS A 35 -0.62 1.81 12.85
C LYS A 35 0.80 1.44 12.40
N GLY A 36 1.43 0.45 13.03
CA GLY A 36 2.77 -0.02 12.66
C GLY A 36 2.81 -0.51 11.20
N MET A 37 1.77 -1.23 10.77
CA MET A 37 1.62 -1.69 9.39
C MET A 37 1.40 -0.53 8.39
N SER A 38 0.83 0.60 8.82
CA SER A 38 0.61 1.75 7.94
C SER A 38 1.81 2.71 7.87
N LEU A 39 2.73 2.67 8.84
CA LEU A 39 3.94 3.50 8.84
C LEU A 39 4.95 3.09 7.75
N PRO A 40 5.89 3.96 7.36
CA PRO A 40 6.95 3.61 6.40
C PRO A 40 7.70 2.34 6.80
N CYS A 41 7.99 1.49 5.83
CA CYS A 41 8.78 0.28 6.06
C CYS A 41 10.26 0.65 6.21
N THR A 42 10.93 0.01 7.14
CA THR A 42 12.35 0.20 7.43
C THR A 42 12.97 -1.19 7.54
N SER A 43 13.95 -1.49 6.68
CA SER A 43 14.57 -2.81 6.58
C SER A 43 15.23 -3.27 7.87
N SER A 44 15.71 -2.33 8.71
CA SER A 44 16.28 -2.62 10.03
C SER A 44 15.33 -3.36 10.98
N TYR A 45 14.02 -3.31 10.76
CA TYR A 45 13.06 -4.09 11.55
C TYR A 45 13.00 -5.58 11.17
N ASN A 46 13.71 -6.00 10.12
CA ASN A 46 13.89 -7.40 9.76
C ASN A 46 15.06 -8.06 10.51
N GLU A 47 15.89 -7.29 11.18
CA GLU A 47 17.02 -7.79 11.97
C GLU A 47 16.57 -8.43 13.28
N THR A 48 17.48 -9.18 13.91
CA THR A 48 17.24 -9.79 15.23
C THR A 48 16.91 -8.70 16.26
N TYR A 49 15.78 -8.86 16.96
CA TYR A 49 15.33 -7.89 17.95
C TYR A 49 16.30 -7.81 19.14
N GLN A 50 16.90 -6.62 19.34
CA GLN A 50 17.77 -6.33 20.48
C GLN A 50 17.08 -5.30 21.39
N PRO A 51 16.46 -5.72 22.51
CA PRO A 51 15.79 -4.81 23.43
C PRO A 51 16.79 -3.95 24.20
N ILE A 52 16.56 -2.63 24.24
CA ILE A 52 17.25 -1.72 25.17
C ILE A 52 16.76 -1.97 26.61
N ASP A 53 15.47 -2.22 26.77
CA ASP A 53 14.82 -2.57 28.04
C ASP A 53 14.36 -4.03 27.97
N THR A 54 14.93 -4.88 28.83
CA THR A 54 14.67 -6.32 28.87
C THR A 54 13.34 -6.66 29.54
N ARG A 55 12.69 -5.70 30.22
CA ARG A 55 11.40 -5.91 30.88
C ARG A 55 10.33 -6.32 29.89
N ARG A 56 9.50 -7.30 30.30
CA ARG A 56 8.42 -7.83 29.47
C ARG A 56 7.08 -7.32 29.98
N PHE A 57 6.47 -6.43 29.20
CA PHE A 57 5.15 -5.89 29.52
C PHE A 57 4.02 -6.69 28.87
N TYR A 58 3.03 -7.07 29.68
CA TYR A 58 1.84 -7.80 29.24
C TYR A 58 0.75 -6.85 28.75
N CYS A 59 0.31 -7.05 27.51
CA CYS A 59 -0.70 -6.24 26.84
C CYS A 59 -1.93 -7.03 26.39
N GLY A 60 -2.14 -8.23 26.93
CA GLY A 60 -3.31 -9.05 26.63
C GLY A 60 -4.53 -8.70 27.48
N ASN A 61 -5.49 -9.63 27.53
CA ASN A 61 -6.77 -9.46 28.21
C ASN A 61 -6.81 -10.01 29.65
N GLN A 62 -5.77 -10.74 30.07
CA GLN A 62 -5.76 -11.35 31.40
C GLN A 62 -5.68 -10.27 32.49
N LEU A 63 -6.47 -10.48 33.54
CA LEU A 63 -6.50 -9.64 34.74
C LEU A 63 -5.25 -9.89 35.60
N ILE A 64 -4.83 -11.16 35.69
CA ILE A 64 -3.63 -11.60 36.41
C ILE A 64 -2.44 -11.60 35.46
N LEU A 65 -1.27 -11.17 35.95
CA LEU A 65 -0.04 -11.10 35.17
C LEU A 65 0.44 -12.54 34.87
N PRO A 66 0.52 -12.96 33.61
CA PRO A 66 1.01 -14.29 33.30
C PRO A 66 2.51 -14.43 33.55
N ASN A 67 2.94 -15.67 33.78
CA ASN A 67 4.35 -16.01 34.00
C ASN A 67 5.23 -15.49 32.85
N ASN A 68 6.46 -15.08 33.19
CA ASN A 68 7.46 -14.49 32.28
C ASN A 68 7.20 -13.05 31.84
N TYR A 69 6.24 -12.36 32.44
CA TYR A 69 6.08 -10.91 32.32
C TYR A 69 6.47 -10.22 33.61
N THR A 70 7.09 -9.04 33.47
CA THR A 70 7.51 -8.21 34.61
C THR A 70 6.32 -7.42 35.13
N ASP A 71 5.54 -6.81 34.23
CA ASP A 71 4.47 -5.87 34.58
C ASP A 71 3.32 -5.89 33.57
N MET A 72 2.16 -5.38 34.01
CA MET A 72 1.06 -5.04 33.12
C MET A 72 1.40 -3.75 32.36
N GLY A 73 1.30 -3.77 31.02
CA GLY A 73 1.54 -2.56 30.22
C GLY A 73 0.39 -1.56 30.33
N SER A 74 0.70 -0.26 30.35
CA SER A 74 -0.32 0.78 30.21
C SER A 74 -0.89 0.82 28.77
N PRO A 75 -2.07 1.41 28.53
CA PRO A 75 -2.61 1.58 27.17
C PRO A 75 -1.61 2.22 26.19
N ALA A 76 -0.86 3.23 26.64
CA ALA A 76 0.16 3.90 25.83
C ALA A 76 1.35 2.98 25.53
N LEU A 77 1.80 2.20 26.51
CA LEU A 77 2.88 1.23 26.31
C LEU A 77 2.47 0.12 25.34
N CYS A 78 1.24 -0.37 25.46
CA CYS A 78 0.70 -1.39 24.57
C CYS A 78 0.51 -0.88 23.14
N LEU A 79 0.10 0.38 22.97
CA LEU A 79 0.08 1.04 21.67
C LEU A 79 1.50 1.06 21.04
N LYS A 80 2.50 1.53 21.80
CA LYS A 80 3.90 1.60 21.33
C LYS A 80 4.45 0.22 20.96
N LYS A 81 4.21 -0.79 21.80
CA LYS A 81 4.58 -2.19 21.52
C LYS A 81 3.90 -2.70 20.25
N GLY A 82 2.61 -2.41 20.08
CA GLY A 82 1.87 -2.77 18.88
C GLY A 82 2.46 -2.15 17.61
N ILE A 83 2.84 -0.87 17.65
CA ILE A 83 3.50 -0.19 16.52
C ILE A 83 4.78 -0.93 16.13
N GLY A 84 5.61 -1.32 17.11
CA GLY A 84 6.80 -2.12 16.87
C GLY A 84 6.50 -3.46 16.19
N ILE A 85 5.52 -4.21 16.72
CA ILE A 85 5.08 -5.48 16.13
C ILE A 85 4.60 -5.28 14.69
N GLY A 86 3.77 -4.27 14.44
CA GLY A 86 3.27 -3.96 13.09
C GLY A 86 4.40 -3.61 12.12
N LYS A 87 5.42 -2.87 12.55
CA LYS A 87 6.59 -2.59 11.71
C LYS A 87 7.40 -3.85 11.38
N VAL A 88 7.62 -4.74 12.36
CA VAL A 88 8.30 -6.04 12.13
C VAL A 88 7.49 -6.91 11.16
N MET A 89 6.18 -7.01 11.36
CA MET A 89 5.30 -7.76 10.44
C MET A 89 5.38 -7.19 9.02
N LYS A 90 5.36 -5.85 8.88
CA LYS A 90 5.51 -5.20 7.58
C LYS A 90 6.86 -5.48 6.94
N ALA A 91 7.96 -5.39 7.70
CA ALA A 91 9.30 -5.67 7.20
C ALA A 91 9.47 -7.13 6.73
N ARG A 92 8.92 -8.09 7.49
CA ARG A 92 8.93 -9.53 7.12
C ARG A 92 8.12 -9.83 5.87
N ASN A 93 7.04 -9.10 5.64
CA ASN A 93 6.22 -9.24 4.43
C ASN A 93 6.84 -8.56 3.20
N GLY A 94 8.04 -7.99 3.32
CA GLY A 94 8.71 -7.24 2.28
C GLY A 94 8.44 -5.74 2.38
N CYS A 95 9.53 -4.96 2.39
CA CYS A 95 9.47 -3.50 2.33
C CYS A 95 9.29 -2.97 0.90
N GLU A 96 8.80 -3.79 -0.04
CA GLU A 96 8.62 -3.35 -1.42
C GLU A 96 7.68 -2.14 -1.46
N GLN A 97 8.26 -0.98 -1.71
CA GLN A 97 7.51 0.14 -2.21
C GLN A 97 6.99 -0.32 -3.57
N LYS A 98 5.68 -0.59 -3.66
CA LYS A 98 5.04 -0.76 -4.97
C LYS A 98 5.45 0.43 -5.80
N LYS A 99 6.28 0.22 -6.82
CA LYS A 99 6.75 1.28 -7.70
C LYS A 99 5.61 1.66 -8.66
N ILE A 100 4.51 2.16 -8.10
CA ILE A 100 3.31 2.64 -8.80
C ILE A 100 3.70 3.69 -9.85
N SER A 101 4.81 4.40 -9.61
CA SER A 101 5.40 5.36 -10.55
C SER A 101 5.60 4.78 -11.96
N TYR A 102 6.11 3.55 -12.12
CA TYR A 102 6.32 2.99 -13.47
C TYR A 102 4.99 2.69 -14.18
N ILE A 103 3.99 2.21 -13.44
CA ILE A 103 2.66 1.94 -13.99
C ILE A 103 2.02 3.27 -14.43
N LEU A 104 2.15 4.32 -13.62
CA LEU A 104 1.55 5.64 -13.89
C LEU A 104 2.24 6.34 -15.08
N ILE A 105 3.58 6.32 -15.13
CA ILE A 105 4.35 6.83 -16.28
C ILE A 105 3.96 6.10 -17.57
N PHE A 106 3.79 4.78 -17.50
CA PHE A 106 3.41 3.96 -18.64
C PHE A 106 2.00 4.31 -19.17
N PHE A 107 1.01 4.50 -18.29
CA PHE A 107 -0.32 4.95 -18.71
C PHE A 107 -0.29 6.35 -19.36
N ILE A 108 0.50 7.28 -18.82
CA ILE A 108 0.66 8.63 -19.40
C ILE A 108 1.25 8.55 -20.82
N LEU A 109 2.30 7.75 -21.01
CA LEU A 109 2.93 7.55 -22.32
C LEU A 109 1.96 6.92 -23.32
N SER A 110 1.20 5.91 -22.90
CA SER A 110 0.18 5.25 -23.72
C SER A 110 -0.91 6.23 -24.21
N ILE A 111 -1.45 7.04 -23.30
CA ILE A 111 -2.45 8.08 -23.64
C ILE A 111 -1.84 9.11 -24.60
N SER A 112 -0.60 9.55 -24.34
CA SER A 112 0.07 10.55 -25.19
C SER A 112 0.26 10.04 -26.62
N ILE A 113 0.68 8.79 -26.80
CA ILE A 113 0.82 8.16 -28.12
C ILE A 113 -0.54 8.09 -28.83
N PHE A 114 -1.59 7.68 -28.11
CA PHE A 114 -2.93 7.60 -28.67
C PHE A 114 -3.43 8.97 -29.16
N LEU A 115 -3.22 10.03 -28.37
CA LEU A 115 -3.57 11.40 -28.77
C LEU A 115 -2.78 11.84 -29.99
N VAL A 116 -1.47 11.58 -30.05
CA VAL A 116 -0.64 11.89 -31.22
C VAL A 116 -1.18 11.19 -32.48
N LEU A 117 -1.52 9.90 -32.41
CA LEU A 117 -2.09 9.16 -33.54
C LEU A 117 -3.44 9.74 -33.98
N PHE A 118 -4.30 10.11 -33.02
CA PHE A 118 -5.61 10.68 -33.29
C PHE A 118 -5.54 12.05 -33.98
N TYR A 119 -4.65 12.93 -33.53
CA TYR A 119 -4.52 14.29 -34.08
C TYR A 119 -3.66 14.35 -35.35
N THR A 120 -2.56 13.61 -35.43
CA THR A 120 -1.66 13.67 -36.60
C THR A 120 -2.17 12.90 -37.80
N LYS A 121 -3.11 11.96 -37.61
CA LYS A 121 -3.73 11.14 -38.66
C LYS A 121 -2.69 10.63 -39.67
N PRO A 122 -1.71 9.84 -39.23
CA PRO A 122 -0.61 9.45 -40.09
C PRO A 122 -1.10 8.54 -41.22
N LYS A 123 -0.42 8.61 -42.37
CA LYS A 123 -0.82 7.96 -43.63
C LYS A 123 -1.11 6.46 -43.51
N PHE A 124 -0.48 5.76 -42.57
CA PHE A 124 -0.64 4.33 -42.38
C PHE A 124 -1.95 3.91 -41.66
N VAL A 125 -2.64 4.84 -40.99
CA VAL A 125 -3.94 4.58 -40.30
C VAL A 125 -5.12 5.28 -41.01
N THR A 126 -4.83 6.06 -42.05
CA THR A 126 -5.85 6.77 -42.82
C THR A 126 -6.06 6.14 -44.18
N LYS A 127 -7.28 6.29 -44.72
CA LYS A 127 -7.61 6.06 -46.12
C LYS A 127 -8.15 7.34 -46.74
N GLU A 128 -7.91 7.53 -48.03
CA GLU A 128 -8.52 8.63 -48.78
C GLU A 128 -9.93 8.24 -49.19
N ASN A 129 -10.88 9.12 -48.89
CA ASN A 129 -12.27 8.97 -49.35
C ASN A 129 -12.42 9.52 -50.78
N SER A 130 -13.55 9.28 -51.43
CA SER A 130 -13.91 9.80 -52.76
C SER A 130 -13.74 11.31 -52.92
N ASN A 131 -13.75 12.06 -51.81
CA ASN A 131 -13.57 13.52 -51.76
C ASN A 131 -12.10 13.94 -51.53
N ASN A 132 -11.12 13.04 -51.65
CA ASN A 132 -9.71 13.24 -51.29
C ASN A 132 -9.47 13.64 -49.81
N GLU A 133 -10.47 13.44 -48.95
CA GLU A 133 -10.34 13.68 -47.52
C GLU A 133 -9.68 12.48 -46.84
N LYS A 134 -8.75 12.75 -45.91
CA LYS A 134 -8.12 11.72 -45.08
C LYS A 134 -9.04 11.34 -43.94
N VAL A 135 -9.67 10.17 -44.08
CA VAL A 135 -10.53 9.58 -43.06
C VAL A 135 -9.77 8.45 -42.37
N LEU A 136 -10.04 8.24 -41.09
CA LEU A 136 -9.48 7.10 -40.35
C LEU A 136 -10.01 5.79 -40.94
N ASP A 137 -9.09 4.88 -41.24
CA ASP A 137 -9.44 3.53 -41.66
C ASP A 137 -9.68 2.67 -40.42
N GLY A 138 -10.96 2.40 -40.14
CA GLY A 138 -11.37 1.65 -38.95
C GLY A 138 -10.74 0.26 -38.86
N GLU A 139 -10.49 -0.40 -39.99
CA GLU A 139 -9.89 -1.74 -40.03
C GLU A 139 -8.41 -1.67 -39.63
N LYS A 140 -7.64 -0.76 -40.24
CA LYS A 140 -6.23 -0.55 -39.88
C LYS A 140 -6.10 -0.10 -38.44
N LEU A 141 -6.94 0.84 -38.00
CA LEU A 141 -6.96 1.31 -36.63
C LEU A 141 -7.23 0.16 -35.64
N ALA A 142 -8.18 -0.73 -35.95
CA ALA A 142 -8.47 -1.89 -35.11
C ALA A 142 -7.28 -2.86 -35.03
N ILE A 143 -6.60 -3.14 -36.15
CA ILE A 143 -5.40 -4.00 -36.17
C ILE A 143 -4.29 -3.41 -35.30
N TYR A 144 -3.94 -2.14 -35.49
CA TYR A 144 -2.89 -1.49 -34.71
C TYR A 144 -3.25 -1.36 -33.23
N THR A 145 -4.51 -1.05 -32.91
CA THR A 145 -5.00 -0.98 -31.53
C THR A 145 -4.93 -2.35 -30.87
N SER A 146 -5.30 -3.42 -31.58
CA SER A 146 -5.22 -4.80 -31.09
C SER A 146 -3.77 -5.22 -30.81
N LEU A 147 -2.85 -4.97 -31.74
CA LEU A 147 -1.41 -5.20 -31.54
C LEU A 147 -0.85 -4.42 -30.35
N PHE A 148 -1.23 -3.15 -30.21
CA PHE A 148 -0.82 -2.32 -29.09
C PHE A 148 -1.34 -2.87 -27.76
N ILE A 149 -2.62 -3.23 -27.65
CA ILE A 149 -3.21 -3.84 -26.45
C ILE A 149 -2.49 -5.15 -26.11
N PHE A 150 -2.14 -5.97 -27.10
CA PHE A 150 -1.38 -7.20 -26.87
C PHE A 150 0.00 -6.93 -26.27
N ILE A 151 0.73 -5.95 -26.81
CA ILE A 151 2.03 -5.51 -26.27
C ILE A 151 1.86 -4.96 -24.84
N LEU A 152 0.82 -4.16 -24.59
CA LEU A 152 0.50 -3.67 -23.24
C LEU A 152 0.24 -4.82 -22.26
N ALA A 153 -0.59 -5.79 -22.64
CA ALA A 153 -0.91 -6.93 -21.80
C ALA A 153 0.34 -7.78 -21.51
N PHE A 154 1.17 -8.02 -22.53
CA PHE A 154 2.42 -8.76 -22.40
C PHE A 154 3.44 -8.05 -21.48
N THR A 155 3.64 -6.74 -21.65
CA THR A 155 4.53 -5.96 -20.79
C THR A 155 4.05 -5.91 -19.34
N ILE A 156 2.75 -5.74 -19.11
CA ILE A 156 2.15 -5.83 -17.77
C ILE A 156 2.38 -7.23 -17.18
N TRP A 157 2.19 -8.29 -17.95
CA TRP A 157 2.42 -9.66 -17.50
C TRP A 157 3.88 -9.90 -17.08
N LEU A 158 4.85 -9.43 -17.87
CA LEU A 158 6.27 -9.52 -17.53
C LEU A 158 6.61 -8.76 -16.23
N ILE A 159 6.02 -7.56 -16.05
CA ILE A 159 6.15 -6.79 -14.81
C ILE A 159 5.59 -7.61 -13.64
N PHE A 160 4.39 -8.18 -13.78
CA PHE A 160 3.78 -9.01 -12.72
C PHE A 160 4.62 -10.24 -12.37
N ILE A 161 5.26 -10.90 -13.34
CA ILE A 161 6.18 -12.02 -13.07
C ILE A 161 7.38 -11.55 -12.25
N LYS A 162 7.97 -10.39 -12.60
CA LYS A 162 9.15 -9.87 -11.92
C LYS A 162 8.89 -9.39 -10.48
N PHE A 163 7.65 -8.97 -10.19
CA PHE A 163 7.22 -8.48 -8.87
C PHE A 163 6.42 -9.51 -8.06
N ARG A 164 6.38 -10.77 -8.50
CA ARG A 164 5.86 -11.90 -7.72
C ARG A 164 7.01 -12.62 -7.03
#